data_AF-A0A972Y8E7-F1
#
_entry.id   AF-A0A972Y8E7-F1
#
_cell.length_a   1.000
_cell.length_b   1.000
_cell.length_c   1.000
_cell.angle_alpha   90.00
_cell.angle_beta   90.00
_cell.angle_gamma   90.00
#
_symmetry.space_group_name_H-M   'P 1'
#
loop_
_entity.id
_entity.type
_entity.pdbx_description
1 polymer ?
#
loop_
_entity_poly.entity_id
_entity_poly.type
_entity_poly.pdbx_seq_one_letter_code
_entity_poly.pdbx_strand_id
1 'polypeptide(L)'
;MRGYVLIWDQSFRKLITITLIGALIAVAATMLSPVRVFENFLADVRVSHHSVPSEAFDQIVIVAIDDSSLQDFAYTSPINRNFLASVVQRLDKLGASVIAVDVLLDRPTESEADQALLDAISSARAPVILVSDPGKDSRRAICEHRSVPDPQSSILAEFRDVAQTAHGILCVDTIDEVVRRAPPNRVEHLSFAEAIATASGFHQDRGRWLNLP
;
A
#
# COMPACT_ATOMS: atom_id res chain seq x y z
N MET A 1 8.67 33.95 64.50
CA MET A 1 8.03 32.86 63.72
C MET A 1 7.31 33.47 62.52
N ARG A 2 7.91 33.46 61.33
CA ARG A 2 7.34 34.05 60.11
C ARG A 2 7.68 33.19 58.89
N GLY A 3 6.63 32.68 58.25
CA GLY A 3 6.43 32.54 56.79
C GLY A 3 7.46 31.78 55.94
N TYR A 4 7.30 30.46 55.81
CA TYR A 4 7.93 29.66 54.74
C TYR A 4 6.95 28.75 53.97
N VAL A 5 5.64 29.01 54.04
CA VAL A 5 4.63 28.13 53.40
C VAL A 5 4.21 28.62 52.01
N LEU A 6 4.43 29.90 51.64
CA LEU A 6 3.89 30.48 50.41
C LEU A 6 4.78 30.43 49.15
N ILE A 7 6.07 30.07 49.26
CA ILE A 7 7.03 30.12 48.14
C ILE A 7 6.98 28.85 47.28
N TRP A 8 6.56 27.73 47.88
CA TRP A 8 6.42 26.45 47.18
C TRP A 8 5.22 26.41 46.23
N ASP A 9 4.09 27.06 46.55
CA ASP A 9 2.90 27.10 45.68
C ASP A 9 3.14 27.88 44.37
N GLN A 10 3.76 29.06 44.46
CA GLN A 10 3.98 29.92 43.28
C GLN A 10 5.00 29.33 42.30
N SER A 11 6.08 28.73 42.82
CA SER A 11 7.10 28.10 41.99
C SER A 11 6.55 26.82 41.33
N PHE A 12 5.75 26.05 42.05
CA PHE A 12 5.10 24.85 41.54
C PHE A 12 4.05 25.16 40.46
N ARG A 13 3.21 26.19 40.68
CA ARG A 13 2.25 26.66 39.67
C ARG A 13 2.94 27.12 38.38
N LYS A 14 4.06 27.84 38.48
CA LYS A 14 4.86 28.26 37.31
C LYS A 14 5.41 27.06 36.54
N LEU A 15 5.93 26.04 37.23
CA LEU A 15 6.42 24.81 36.60
C LEU A 15 5.30 24.06 35.86
N ILE A 16 4.12 23.97 36.48
CA ILE A 16 2.94 23.37 35.84
C ILE A 16 2.54 24.16 34.59
N THR A 17 2.47 25.49 34.68
CA THR A 17 2.11 26.33 33.53
C THR A 17 3.11 26.20 32.39
N ILE A 18 4.42 26.19 32.67
CA ILE A 18 5.46 25.99 31.64
C ILE A 18 5.32 24.62 30.98
N THR A 19 5.06 23.58 31.79
CA THR A 19 4.86 22.21 31.27
C THR A 19 3.62 22.13 30.37
N LEU A 20 2.51 22.74 30.79
CA LEU A 20 1.28 22.76 30.00
C LEU A 20 1.44 23.54 28.69
N ILE A 21 2.14 24.68 28.72
CA ILE A 21 2.44 25.45 27.51
C ILE A 21 3.35 24.65 26.58
N GLY A 22 4.40 24.01 27.11
CA GLY A 22 5.28 23.15 26.34
C GLY A 22 4.53 21.98 25.69
N ALA A 23 3.64 21.32 26.43
CA ALA A 23 2.78 20.27 25.91
C ALA A 23 1.84 20.79 24.81
N LEU A 24 1.23 21.96 24.99
CA LEU A 24 0.34 22.57 24.01
C LEU A 24 1.09 22.93 22.72
N ILE A 25 2.30 23.50 22.82
CA ILE A 25 3.16 23.82 21.67
C ILE A 25 3.57 22.54 20.94
N ALA A 26 3.94 21.48 21.67
CA ALA A 26 4.29 20.20 21.07
C ALA A 26 3.10 19.61 20.29
N VAL A 27 1.90 19.62 20.88
CA VAL A 27 0.67 19.17 20.18
C VAL A 27 0.38 20.05 18.97
N ALA A 28 0.47 21.37 19.09
CA ALA A 28 0.26 22.28 17.96
C ALA A 28 1.31 22.07 16.85
N ALA A 29 2.57 21.79 17.20
CA ALA A 29 3.65 21.50 16.25
C ALA A 29 3.36 20.24 15.41
N THR A 30 2.70 19.22 15.97
CA THR A 30 2.27 18.04 15.18
C THR A 30 1.20 18.35 14.14
N MET A 31 0.46 19.46 14.33
CA MET A 31 -0.57 19.93 13.39
C MET A 31 0.01 20.87 12.31
N LEU A 32 1.26 21.31 12.46
CA LEU A 32 1.91 22.24 11.55
C LEU A 32 2.63 21.48 10.42
N SER A 33 2.17 21.70 9.18
CA SER A 33 2.71 21.08 7.95
C SER A 33 4.26 21.11 7.83
N PRO A 34 4.98 22.21 8.15
CA PRO A 34 6.44 22.25 8.01
C PRO A 34 7.20 21.21 8.86
N VAL A 35 6.69 20.87 10.05
CA VAL A 35 7.31 19.86 10.93
C VAL A 35 7.19 18.48 10.28
N ARG A 36 6.00 18.16 9.74
CA ARG A 36 5.75 16.89 9.06
C ARG A 36 6.59 16.72 7.79
N VAL A 37 6.76 17.79 7.01
CA VAL A 37 7.64 17.76 5.82
C VAL A 37 9.08 17.47 6.22
N PHE A 38 9.56 18.12 7.28
CA PHE A 38 10.92 17.88 7.78
C PHE A 38 11.09 16.46 8.34
N GLU A 39 10.09 15.94 9.05
CA GLU A 39 10.07 14.54 9.49
C GLU A 39 10.10 13.55 8.32
N ASN A 40 9.32 13.79 7.26
CA ASN A 40 9.32 12.96 6.05
C ASN A 40 10.68 12.99 5.35
N PHE A 41 11.29 14.17 5.19
CA PHE A 41 12.63 14.29 4.64
C PHE A 41 13.67 13.52 5.46
N LEU A 42 13.64 13.65 6.79
CA LEU A 42 14.55 12.90 7.66
C LEU A 42 14.31 11.39 7.62
N ALA A 43 13.06 10.96 7.42
CA ALA A 43 12.73 9.55 7.21
C ALA A 43 13.35 9.03 5.90
N ASP A 44 13.25 9.79 4.81
CA ASP A 44 13.82 9.41 3.51
C ASP A 44 15.36 9.36 3.56
N VAL A 45 16.01 10.32 4.24
CA VAL A 45 17.46 10.29 4.49
C VAL A 45 17.84 9.06 5.32
N ARG A 46 17.06 8.73 6.35
CA ARG A 46 17.31 7.54 7.18
C ARG A 46 17.19 6.27 6.34
N VAL A 47 16.16 6.13 5.52
CA VAL A 47 15.96 4.94 4.68
C VAL A 47 17.09 4.82 3.65
N SER A 48 17.44 5.90 2.96
CA SER A 48 18.50 5.88 1.94
C SER A 48 19.90 5.57 2.48
N HIS A 49 20.22 5.98 3.72
CA HIS A 49 21.57 5.81 4.28
C HIS A 49 21.70 4.69 5.31
N HIS A 50 20.59 4.25 5.92
CA HIS A 50 20.61 3.29 7.03
C HIS A 50 19.72 2.07 6.83
N SER A 51 19.13 1.87 5.65
CA SER A 51 18.52 0.57 5.34
C SER A 51 19.60 -0.47 5.12
N VAL A 52 19.59 -1.53 5.94
CA VAL A 52 20.45 -2.70 5.71
C VAL A 52 19.96 -3.40 4.45
N PRO A 53 20.77 -3.56 3.40
CA PRO A 53 20.38 -4.33 2.23
C PRO A 53 20.04 -5.76 2.66
N SER A 54 18.83 -6.23 2.35
CA SER A 54 18.49 -7.65 2.48
C SER A 54 19.18 -8.43 1.36
N GLU A 55 19.57 -9.68 1.62
CA GLU A 55 19.94 -10.61 0.56
C GLU A 55 18.75 -10.80 -0.39
N ALA A 56 19.03 -10.86 -1.70
CA ALA A 56 18.02 -11.12 -2.70
C ALA A 56 17.58 -12.60 -2.64
N PHE A 57 16.28 -12.86 -2.77
CA PHE A 57 15.75 -14.21 -2.82
C PHE A 57 15.82 -14.77 -4.25
N ASP A 58 16.45 -15.92 -4.45
CA ASP A 58 16.61 -16.56 -5.77
C ASP A 58 15.28 -17.01 -6.41
N GLN A 59 14.19 -17.07 -5.63
CA GLN A 59 12.88 -17.58 -6.08
C GLN A 59 11.91 -16.47 -6.50
N ILE A 60 12.28 -15.19 -6.32
CA ILE A 60 11.39 -14.06 -6.60
C ILE A 60 11.96 -13.28 -7.78
N VAL A 61 11.16 -13.17 -8.84
CA VAL A 61 11.48 -12.34 -10.00
C VAL A 61 10.55 -11.13 -10.01
N ILE A 62 11.14 -9.94 -10.00
CA ILE A 62 10.41 -8.69 -10.19
C ILE A 62 10.49 -8.31 -11.66
N VAL A 63 9.33 -8.25 -12.32
CA VAL A 63 9.20 -7.71 -13.68
C VAL A 63 8.79 -6.26 -13.55
N ALA A 64 9.76 -5.35 -13.65
CA ALA A 64 9.49 -3.92 -13.63
C ALA A 64 8.85 -3.48 -14.96
N ILE A 65 7.78 -2.68 -14.85
CA ILE A 65 7.19 -1.95 -15.98
C ILE A 65 7.60 -0.50 -15.80
N ASP A 66 8.46 -0.02 -16.69
CA ASP A 66 8.98 1.35 -16.68
C ASP A 66 8.65 2.08 -18.00
N ASP A 67 9.05 3.35 -18.09
CA ASP A 67 8.82 4.17 -19.27
C ASP A 67 9.42 3.54 -20.54
N SER A 68 10.54 2.82 -20.41
CA SER A 68 11.18 2.14 -21.56
C SER A 68 10.35 0.95 -22.05
N SER A 69 9.67 0.25 -21.13
CA SER A 69 8.75 -0.85 -21.43
C SER A 69 7.47 -0.36 -22.10
N LEU A 70 7.11 0.92 -21.89
CA LEU A 70 5.88 1.52 -22.38
C LEU A 70 6.07 2.45 -23.59
N GLN A 71 7.32 2.71 -24.00
CA GLN A 71 7.66 3.71 -25.02
C GLN A 71 6.99 3.49 -26.38
N ASP A 72 6.69 2.23 -26.71
CA ASP A 72 6.09 1.84 -27.99
C ASP A 72 4.55 1.90 -27.97
N PHE A 73 3.95 2.17 -26.81
CA PHE A 73 2.50 2.33 -26.68
C PHE A 73 2.12 3.81 -26.82
N ALA A 74 0.91 4.05 -27.35
CA ALA A 74 0.37 5.40 -27.47
C ALA A 74 0.06 6.06 -26.11
N TYR A 75 0.05 5.29 -25.03
CA TYR A 75 -0.30 5.72 -23.69
C TYR A 75 0.43 4.90 -22.63
N THR A 76 0.68 5.51 -21.47
CA THR A 76 1.32 4.88 -20.31
C THR A 76 0.34 4.53 -19.19
N SER A 77 -0.89 5.06 -19.24
CA SER A 77 -1.96 4.74 -18.31
C SER A 77 -3.34 4.85 -18.98
N PRO A 78 -4.24 3.86 -18.78
CA PRO A 78 -4.03 2.58 -18.11
C PRO A 78 -2.99 1.69 -18.81
N ILE A 79 -2.35 0.75 -18.10
CA ILE A 79 -1.42 -0.19 -18.74
C ILE A 79 -2.17 -1.05 -19.78
N ASN A 80 -1.61 -1.13 -20.99
CA ASN A 80 -2.19 -1.87 -22.10
C ASN A 80 -2.48 -3.34 -21.72
N ARG A 81 -3.71 -3.82 -21.97
CA ARG A 81 -4.14 -5.15 -21.52
C ARG A 81 -3.59 -6.29 -22.35
N ASN A 82 -3.37 -6.06 -23.65
CA ASN A 82 -2.67 -7.03 -24.50
C ASN A 82 -1.21 -7.20 -24.06
N PHE A 83 -0.58 -6.11 -23.63
CA PHE A 83 0.76 -6.16 -23.03
C PHE A 83 0.76 -7.01 -21.76
N LEU A 84 -0.14 -6.72 -20.79
CA LEU A 84 -0.26 -7.52 -19.56
C LEU A 84 -0.57 -8.99 -19.86
N ALA A 85 -1.48 -9.28 -20.79
CA ALA A 85 -1.81 -10.64 -21.20
C ALA A 85 -0.58 -11.39 -21.72
N SER A 86 0.23 -10.72 -22.54
CA SER A 86 1.47 -11.30 -23.07
C SER A 86 2.51 -11.56 -21.98
N VAL A 87 2.59 -10.69 -20.96
CA VAL A 87 3.48 -10.87 -19.81
C VAL A 87 3.04 -12.07 -18.98
N VAL A 88 1.75 -12.17 -18.63
CA VAL A 88 1.19 -13.31 -17.90
C VAL A 88 1.46 -14.62 -18.63
N GLN A 89 1.17 -14.69 -19.93
CA GLN A 89 1.41 -15.90 -20.73
C GLN A 89 2.89 -16.28 -20.80
N ARG A 90 3.79 -15.30 -20.90
CA ARG A 90 5.24 -15.56 -20.93
C ARG A 90 5.74 -16.08 -19.59
N LEU A 91 5.32 -15.47 -18.48
CA LEU A 91 5.68 -15.91 -17.14
C LEU A 91 5.16 -17.32 -16.84
N ASP A 92 3.93 -17.63 -17.26
CA ASP A 92 3.39 -18.99 -17.13
C ASP A 92 4.21 -19.99 -17.95
N LYS A 93 4.53 -19.68 -19.21
CA LYS A 93 5.35 -20.55 -20.07
C LYS A 93 6.75 -20.81 -19.50
N LEU A 94 7.33 -19.83 -18.83
CA LEU A 94 8.62 -19.94 -18.14
C LEU A 94 8.56 -20.75 -16.84
N GLY A 95 7.37 -21.17 -16.40
CA GLY A 95 7.20 -22.03 -15.23
C GLY A 95 7.10 -21.26 -13.92
N ALA A 96 6.61 -20.01 -13.96
CA ALA A 96 6.26 -19.29 -12.74
C ALA A 96 5.32 -20.15 -11.87
N SER A 97 5.61 -20.25 -10.57
CA SER A 97 4.76 -21.00 -9.63
C SER A 97 3.50 -20.22 -9.28
N VAL A 98 3.59 -18.89 -9.20
CA VAL A 98 2.51 -17.92 -8.97
C VAL A 98 2.85 -16.63 -9.70
N ILE A 99 1.85 -15.91 -10.20
CA ILE A 99 2.01 -14.62 -10.87
C ILE A 99 1.22 -13.56 -10.09
N ALA A 100 1.87 -12.55 -9.54
CA ALA A 100 1.19 -11.41 -8.94
C ALA A 100 1.33 -10.17 -9.82
N VAL A 101 0.19 -9.51 -10.04
CA VAL A 101 0.09 -8.30 -10.87
C VAL A 101 -0.26 -7.14 -9.95
N ASP A 102 0.73 -6.29 -9.71
CA ASP A 102 0.58 -5.05 -8.95
C ASP A 102 0.18 -3.89 -9.88
N VAL A 103 -0.93 -4.09 -10.58
CA VAL A 103 -1.57 -3.08 -11.43
C VAL A 103 -3.05 -3.08 -11.10
N LEU A 104 -3.58 -1.92 -10.71
CA LEU A 104 -5.02 -1.78 -10.44
C LEU A 104 -5.81 -1.90 -11.76
N LEU A 105 -6.74 -2.86 -11.79
CA LEU A 105 -7.65 -3.07 -12.92
C LEU A 105 -9.02 -2.44 -12.65
N ASP A 106 -9.03 -1.15 -12.35
CA ASP A 106 -10.17 -0.42 -11.77
C ASP A 106 -11.20 0.11 -12.78
N ARG A 107 -10.89 0.00 -14.07
CA ARG A 107 -11.72 0.52 -15.16
C ARG A 107 -11.60 -0.34 -16.42
N PRO A 108 -12.68 -0.45 -17.22
CA PRO A 108 -12.63 -1.10 -18.52
C PRO A 108 -11.74 -0.31 -19.47
N THR A 109 -11.16 -1.01 -20.44
CA THR A 109 -10.34 -0.44 -21.49
C THR A 109 -10.97 -0.75 -22.86
N GLU A 110 -10.27 -1.51 -23.71
CA GLU A 110 -10.78 -2.02 -24.98
C GLU A 110 -11.30 -3.44 -24.75
N SER A 111 -12.54 -3.72 -25.15
CA SER A 111 -13.20 -5.01 -24.85
C SER A 111 -12.40 -6.23 -25.32
N GLU A 112 -11.78 -6.15 -26.50
CA GLU A 112 -10.92 -7.24 -27.01
C GLU A 112 -9.65 -7.41 -26.16
N ALA A 113 -9.07 -6.32 -25.67
CA ALA A 113 -7.85 -6.34 -24.87
C ALA A 113 -8.12 -6.78 -23.43
N ASP A 114 -9.24 -6.36 -22.83
CA ASP A 114 -9.70 -6.87 -21.53
C ASP A 114 -9.98 -8.38 -21.63
N GLN A 115 -10.64 -8.84 -22.71
CA GLN A 115 -10.87 -10.27 -22.96
C GLN A 115 -9.56 -11.04 -23.11
N ALA A 116 -8.58 -10.50 -23.84
CA ALA A 116 -7.28 -11.14 -23.99
C ALA A 116 -6.56 -11.34 -22.64
N LEU A 117 -6.70 -10.40 -21.70
CA LEU A 117 -6.15 -10.54 -20.35
C LEU A 117 -6.94 -11.56 -19.53
N LEU A 118 -8.28 -11.57 -19.63
CA LEU A 118 -9.12 -12.58 -18.97
C LEU A 118 -8.77 -13.99 -19.45
N ASP A 119 -8.61 -14.18 -20.76
CA ASP A 119 -8.23 -15.47 -21.35
C ASP A 119 -6.82 -15.90 -20.91
N ALA A 120 -5.88 -14.95 -20.86
CA ALA A 120 -4.52 -15.21 -20.39
C ALA A 120 -4.48 -15.65 -18.92
N ILE A 121 -5.28 -15.01 -18.07
CA ILE A 121 -5.38 -15.35 -16.65
C ILE A 121 -6.08 -16.70 -16.47
N SER A 122 -7.21 -16.91 -17.16
CA SER A 122 -8.01 -18.15 -17.06
C SER A 122 -7.27 -19.37 -17.58
N SER A 123 -6.41 -19.20 -18.59
CA SER A 123 -5.64 -20.28 -19.20
C SER A 123 -4.27 -20.51 -18.53
N ALA A 124 -3.88 -19.67 -17.56
CA ALA A 124 -2.61 -19.81 -16.86
C ALA A 124 -2.63 -21.07 -15.99
N ARG A 125 -1.49 -21.78 -15.95
CA ARG A 125 -1.27 -22.91 -15.04
C ARG A 125 -0.91 -22.40 -13.65
N ALA A 126 -0.18 -21.29 -13.59
CA ALA A 126 0.12 -20.58 -12.36
C ALA A 126 -1.12 -19.80 -11.89
N PRO A 127 -1.46 -19.81 -10.59
CA PRO A 127 -2.48 -18.91 -10.06
C PRO A 127 -2.03 -17.46 -10.23
N VAL A 128 -2.98 -16.62 -10.64
CA VAL A 128 -2.76 -15.18 -10.80
C VAL A 128 -3.40 -14.42 -9.64
N ILE A 129 -2.64 -13.52 -9.03
CA ILE A 129 -3.07 -12.64 -7.96
C ILE A 129 -3.11 -11.21 -8.48
N LEU A 130 -4.26 -10.57 -8.36
CA LEU A 130 -4.47 -9.18 -8.75
C LEU A 130 -4.56 -8.30 -7.51
N VAL A 131 -3.94 -7.13 -7.57
CA VAL A 131 -4.08 -6.13 -6.53
C VAL A 131 -5.47 -5.47 -6.59
N SER A 132 -6.08 -5.25 -5.43
CA SER A 132 -7.35 -4.55 -5.29
C SER A 132 -7.29 -3.47 -4.21
N ASP A 133 -8.08 -2.42 -4.38
CA ASP A 133 -8.31 -1.38 -3.38
C ASP A 133 -9.10 -1.95 -2.19
N PRO A 134 -8.61 -1.80 -0.95
CA PRO A 134 -9.30 -2.23 0.27
C PRO A 134 -10.60 -1.48 0.59
N GLY A 135 -10.94 -0.41 -0.15
CA GLY A 135 -12.17 0.33 0.02
C GLY A 135 -12.35 0.94 1.42
N LYS A 136 -13.56 1.41 1.73
CA LYS A 136 -13.90 2.02 3.04
C LYS A 136 -14.26 1.03 4.16
N ASP A 137 -14.58 -0.23 3.84
CA ASP A 137 -15.22 -1.19 4.77
C ASP A 137 -14.20 -2.02 5.58
N SER A 138 -12.93 -1.90 5.22
CA SER A 138 -11.84 -2.34 6.08
C SER A 138 -11.87 -1.48 7.35
N ARG A 139 -12.08 -2.08 8.54
CA ARG A 139 -11.93 -1.43 9.87
C ARG A 139 -10.50 -0.90 10.16
N ARG A 140 -9.72 -0.67 9.09
CA ARG A 140 -8.31 -0.28 8.97
C ARG A 140 -8.16 0.88 7.96
N ALA A 141 -9.20 1.69 7.76
CA ALA A 141 -9.10 2.99 7.08
C ALA A 141 -8.26 3.97 7.93
N ILE A 142 -6.93 3.85 7.87
CA ILE A 142 -6.00 4.89 8.35
C ILE A 142 -5.55 5.73 7.16
N CYS A 143 -6.46 5.99 6.22
CA CYS A 143 -6.24 6.80 5.01
C CYS A 143 -7.43 7.76 4.92
N GLU A 144 -7.51 8.67 5.88
CA GLU A 144 -8.70 9.47 6.20
C GLU A 144 -9.01 10.61 5.19
N HIS A 145 -8.46 10.61 3.97
CA HIS A 145 -8.74 11.73 3.06
C HIS A 145 -8.85 11.49 1.57
N ARG A 146 -8.97 10.24 1.11
CA ARG A 146 -9.54 10.00 -0.23
C ARG A 146 -10.50 8.84 -0.15
N SER A 147 -11.70 9.16 0.29
CA SER A 147 -12.88 8.34 0.02
C SER A 147 -13.06 8.23 -1.49
N VAL A 148 -12.48 7.21 -2.14
CA VAL A 148 -13.02 6.72 -3.41
C VAL A 148 -14.45 6.25 -3.09
N PRO A 149 -15.48 6.77 -3.76
CA PRO A 149 -16.85 6.35 -3.49
C PRO A 149 -17.02 4.85 -3.80
N ASP A 150 -17.57 4.14 -2.82
CA ASP A 150 -17.98 2.72 -2.79
C ASP A 150 -16.91 1.64 -2.46
N PRO A 151 -17.09 0.81 -1.39
CA PRO A 151 -16.03 0.05 -0.71
C PRO A 151 -15.70 -1.36 -1.23
N GLN A 152 -16.19 -1.80 -2.39
CA GLN A 152 -15.90 -3.14 -2.91
C GLN A 152 -15.50 -3.09 -4.40
N SER A 153 -14.22 -3.33 -4.68
CA SER A 153 -13.62 -3.66 -5.99
C SER A 153 -13.14 -2.52 -6.90
N SER A 154 -11.91 -2.03 -6.71
CA SER A 154 -11.16 -1.38 -7.80
C SER A 154 -10.68 -2.39 -8.87
N ILE A 155 -11.42 -3.47 -9.05
CA ILE A 155 -11.12 -4.53 -10.00
C ILE A 155 -12.44 -4.87 -10.70
N LEU A 156 -12.42 -4.94 -12.03
CA LEU A 156 -13.62 -5.31 -12.78
C LEU A 156 -14.12 -6.68 -12.34
N ALA A 157 -15.44 -6.83 -12.25
CA ALA A 157 -16.09 -8.06 -11.79
C ALA A 157 -15.57 -9.30 -12.53
N GLU A 158 -15.38 -9.19 -13.85
CA GLU A 158 -14.87 -10.27 -14.71
C GLU A 158 -13.48 -10.75 -14.28
N PHE A 159 -12.59 -9.84 -13.83
CA PHE A 159 -11.25 -10.21 -13.36
C PHE A 159 -11.29 -10.89 -11.99
N ARG A 160 -12.31 -10.64 -11.17
CA ARG A 160 -12.50 -11.32 -9.88
C ARG A 160 -12.92 -12.77 -10.05
N ASP A 161 -13.64 -13.06 -11.13
CA ASP A 161 -14.15 -14.40 -11.40
C ASP A 161 -13.06 -15.37 -11.85
N VAL A 162 -11.95 -14.84 -12.38
CA VAL A 162 -10.86 -15.64 -12.96
C VAL A 162 -9.54 -15.54 -12.19
N ALA A 163 -9.42 -14.64 -11.22
CA ALA A 163 -8.17 -14.39 -10.50
C ALA A 163 -8.36 -14.26 -8.98
N GLN A 164 -7.32 -14.61 -8.24
CA GLN A 164 -7.25 -14.30 -6.81
C GLN A 164 -7.03 -12.79 -6.64
N THR A 165 -7.55 -12.21 -5.57
CA THR A 165 -7.38 -10.78 -5.29
C THR A 165 -6.85 -10.53 -3.88
N ALA A 166 -5.96 -9.56 -3.75
CA ALA A 166 -5.45 -9.15 -2.45
C ALA A 166 -5.24 -7.63 -2.37
N HIS A 167 -5.29 -7.10 -1.16
CA HIS A 167 -5.26 -5.66 -0.95
C HIS A 167 -3.89 -5.06 -1.26
N GLY A 168 -3.91 -3.92 -1.96
CA GLY A 168 -2.76 -3.06 -2.14
C GLY A 168 -2.68 -1.96 -1.09
N ILE A 169 -1.48 -1.40 -0.89
CA ILE A 169 -1.28 -0.16 -0.16
C ILE A 169 -1.47 0.98 -1.15
N LEU A 170 -2.58 1.71 -0.99
CA LEU A 170 -2.91 2.88 -1.80
C LEU A 170 -2.89 4.18 -0.98
N CYS A 171 -2.21 4.16 0.16
CA CYS A 171 -2.24 5.27 1.11
C CYS A 171 -1.18 6.31 0.78
N VAL A 172 -1.67 7.48 0.36
CA VAL A 172 -0.87 8.67 0.05
C VAL A 172 -0.73 9.56 1.29
N ASP A 173 0.41 10.22 1.43
CA ASP A 173 0.60 11.26 2.44
C ASP A 173 -0.33 12.45 2.15
N THR A 174 -1.01 12.97 3.16
CA THR A 174 -1.95 14.08 3.03
C THR A 174 -1.31 15.42 2.70
N ILE A 175 0.01 15.54 2.80
CA ILE A 175 0.72 16.80 2.57
C ILE A 175 1.16 16.97 1.12
N ASP A 176 1.60 15.89 0.48
CA ASP A 176 2.23 15.94 -0.85
C ASP A 176 1.87 14.75 -1.74
N GLU A 177 0.87 13.97 -1.33
CA GLU A 177 0.28 12.87 -2.10
C GLU A 177 1.23 11.72 -2.44
N VAL A 178 2.39 11.62 -1.76
CA VAL A 178 3.34 10.53 -1.99
C VAL A 178 3.01 9.33 -1.11
N VAL A 179 3.03 8.13 -1.69
CA VAL A 179 2.97 6.88 -0.94
C VAL A 179 4.32 6.66 -0.25
N ARG A 180 4.40 6.90 1.07
CA ARG A 180 5.66 6.79 1.84
C ARG A 180 5.70 5.68 2.88
N ARG A 181 4.55 5.11 3.24
CA ARG A 181 4.47 4.18 4.38
C ARG A 181 3.58 3.00 4.06
N ALA A 182 4.11 1.80 4.24
CA ALA A 182 3.29 0.68 4.70
C ALA A 182 2.79 1.01 6.12
N PRO A 183 1.52 0.72 6.48
CA PRO A 183 0.91 1.23 7.70
C PRO A 183 1.78 0.97 8.95
N PRO A 184 2.21 2.02 9.66
CA PRO A 184 3.20 1.91 10.73
C PRO A 184 2.50 1.57 12.05
N ASN A 185 1.99 0.35 12.19
CA ASN A 185 1.87 -0.37 13.46
C ASN A 185 1.01 -1.61 13.33
N ARG A 186 1.68 -2.75 13.21
CA ARG A 186 1.87 -3.78 14.25
C ARG A 186 2.57 -4.94 13.55
N VAL A 187 2.77 -6.05 14.22
CA VAL A 187 3.35 -7.30 13.70
C VAL A 187 2.43 -7.95 12.60
N GLU A 188 1.68 -7.14 11.80
CA GLU A 188 0.27 -7.36 11.40
C GLU A 188 -0.17 -6.81 10.02
N HIS A 189 0.69 -6.25 9.15
CA HIS A 189 0.19 -5.51 7.96
C HIS A 189 0.97 -5.81 6.67
N LEU A 190 0.45 -6.71 5.83
CA LEU A 190 1.03 -7.08 4.53
C LEU A 190 0.59 -6.09 3.44
N SER A 191 1.24 -6.10 2.27
CA SER A 191 0.79 -5.57 0.95
C SER A 191 1.99 -5.54 -0.01
N PHE A 192 1.75 -5.31 -1.30
CA PHE A 192 2.25 -6.05 -2.47
C PHE A 192 1.57 -7.42 -2.53
N ALA A 193 0.43 -7.37 -3.24
CA ALA A 193 -0.89 -7.90 -2.87
C ALA A 193 -0.87 -8.93 -1.73
N GLU A 194 -1.06 -8.36 -0.53
CA GLU A 194 -0.76 -8.84 0.83
C GLU A 194 0.12 -10.10 0.89
N ALA A 195 1.37 -9.85 0.48
CA ALA A 195 2.54 -10.70 0.36
C ALA A 195 2.30 -11.99 -0.40
N ILE A 196 2.05 -11.80 -1.71
CA ILE A 196 1.74 -12.83 -2.71
C ILE A 196 0.67 -13.76 -2.15
N ALA A 197 -0.40 -13.05 -1.75
CA ALA A 197 -1.52 -13.47 -0.94
C ALA A 197 -1.15 -14.63 -0.02
N THR A 198 -0.27 -14.21 0.90
CA THR A 198 0.44 -14.99 1.91
C THR A 198 1.04 -16.29 1.35
N ALA A 199 1.99 -16.09 0.44
CA ALA A 199 2.86 -17.10 -0.19
C ALA A 199 2.14 -18.39 -0.62
N SER A 200 1.00 -18.19 -1.28
CA SER A 200 0.36 -19.18 -2.15
C SER A 200 -0.32 -20.38 -1.48
N GLY A 201 -0.63 -20.25 -0.19
CA GLY A 201 -1.70 -20.99 0.49
C GLY A 201 -2.92 -20.13 0.87
N PHE A 202 -2.96 -18.87 0.39
CA PHE A 202 -4.06 -17.90 0.32
C PHE A 202 -5.02 -17.78 1.51
N HIS A 203 -5.02 -16.64 2.24
CA HIS A 203 -6.21 -16.29 3.04
C HIS A 203 -6.42 -14.83 3.49
N GLN A 204 -7.70 -14.43 3.59
CA GLN A 204 -8.25 -13.49 4.60
C GLN A 204 -9.74 -13.84 4.90
N ASP A 205 -10.14 -14.02 6.17
CA ASP A 205 -11.54 -14.33 6.56
C ASP A 205 -12.21 -13.20 7.39
N ARG A 206 -12.83 -12.26 6.66
CA ARG A 206 -14.26 -11.87 6.71
C ARG A 206 -14.57 -10.98 5.47
N GLY A 207 -14.66 -11.52 4.26
CA GLY A 207 -14.66 -12.94 3.88
C GLY A 207 -14.73 -13.17 2.36
N ARG A 208 -14.20 -14.26 1.81
CA ARG A 208 -13.47 -15.41 2.38
C ARG A 208 -12.56 -15.97 1.29
N TRP A 209 -11.39 -16.46 1.67
CA TRP A 209 -10.45 -17.26 0.86
C TRP A 209 -10.33 -18.70 1.45
N LEU A 210 -9.70 -19.69 0.80
CA LEU A 210 -9.19 -21.02 1.27
C LEU A 210 -8.73 -21.87 0.03
N ASN A 211 -7.75 -22.80 -0.02
CA ASN A 211 -7.24 -23.86 0.90
C ASN A 211 -5.78 -24.32 0.58
N LEU A 212 -5.15 -25.03 1.54
CA LEU A 212 -4.18 -26.16 1.36
C LEU A 212 -4.25 -27.06 2.63
N PRO A 213 -4.02 -28.40 2.63
CA PRO A 213 -4.31 -29.47 1.65
C PRO A 213 -5.79 -29.92 1.62
#